data_AF-A0ABD0P0P1-F1
#
_entry.id   AF-A0ABD0P0P1-F1
#
_cell.length_a   1.000
_cell.length_b   1.000
_cell.length_c   1.000
_cell.angle_alpha   90.00
_cell.angle_beta   90.00
_cell.angle_gamma   90.00
#
_symmetry.space_group_name_H-M   'P 1'
#
loop_
_entity.id
_entity.type
_entity.pdbx_description
1 polymer ?
#
loop_
_entity_poly.entity_id
_entity_poly.type
_entity_poly.pdbx_seq_one_letter_code
_entity_poly.pdbx_strand_id
1 'polypeptide(L)' 'GPGLYYVDHNGTRLSGRMFSTGCGNSYAYGVVDSGYREDMTVEEAYELGRRGIAHATHRDAYSGGVVN' A
#
# COMPACT_ATOMS: atom_id res chain seq x y z
N GLY A 1 3.47 13.47 -16.23
CA GLY A 1 2.35 12.63 -15.76
C GLY A 1 2.57 12.27 -14.30
N PRO A 2 1.70 11.44 -13.70
CA PRO A 2 1.87 10.94 -12.33
C PRO A 2 3.17 10.14 -12.18
N GLY A 3 3.80 10.22 -11.01
CA GLY A 3 5.04 9.49 -10.71
C GLY A 3 5.14 9.14 -9.24
N LEU A 4 5.60 7.92 -8.95
CA LEU A 4 5.76 7.38 -7.61
C LEU A 4 7.13 6.72 -7.47
N TYR A 5 7.82 7.02 -6.38
CA TYR A 5 9.18 6.55 -6.14
C TYR A 5 9.34 5.98 -4.73
N TYR A 6 9.93 4.80 -4.64
CA TYR A 6 10.43 4.24 -3.38
C TYR A 6 11.88 4.68 -3.18
N VAL A 7 12.16 5.19 -1.98
CA VAL A 7 13.51 5.58 -1.55
C VAL A 7 13.77 5.01 -0.16
N ASP A 8 14.96 4.46 0.07
CA ASP A 8 15.34 3.93 1.37
C ASP A 8 16.69 4.47 1.87
N HIS A 9 17.07 4.05 3.09
CA HIS A 9 18.31 4.46 3.75
C HIS A 9 19.58 3.90 3.11
N ASN A 10 19.47 2.88 2.26
CA ASN A 10 20.60 2.32 1.52
C ASN A 10 20.87 3.10 0.23
N GLY A 11 20.10 4.16 -0.04
CA GLY A 11 20.19 4.94 -1.27
C GLY A 11 19.47 4.28 -2.44
N THR A 12 18.66 3.25 -2.21
CA THR A 12 17.80 2.67 -3.24
C THR A 12 16.85 3.74 -3.74
N ARG A 13 16.68 3.84 -5.06
CA ARG A 13 15.68 4.71 -5.68
C ARG A 13 15.01 3.99 -6.83
N LEU A 14 13.75 3.61 -6.64
CA LEU A 14 12.97 2.85 -7.63
C LEU A 14 11.75 3.67 -8.07
N SER A 15 11.50 3.70 -9.37
CA SER A 15 10.24 4.20 -9.94
C SER A 15 9.28 3.03 -10.11
N GLY A 16 8.02 3.20 -9.72
CA GLY A 16 7.04 2.12 -9.79
C GLY A 16 5.61 2.61 -9.71
N ARG A 17 4.67 1.68 -9.85
CA ARG A 17 3.22 1.98 -9.82
C ARG A 17 2.58 1.74 -8.47
N MET A 18 3.22 0.93 -7.62
CA MET A 18 2.71 0.54 -6.31
C MET A 18 3.88 0.20 -5.39
N PHE A 19 3.80 0.65 -4.14
CA PHE A 19 4.74 0.30 -3.08
C PHE A 19 4.02 0.16 -1.75
N SER A 20 4.57 -0.65 -0.85
CA SER A 20 4.17 -0.79 0.53
C SER A 20 5.42 -0.96 1.40
N THR A 21 5.49 -0.25 2.53
CA THR A 21 6.67 -0.13 3.40
C THR A 21 6.30 -0.32 4.86
N GLY A 22 7.28 -0.60 5.72
CA GLY A 22 7.05 -0.85 7.15
C GLY A 22 6.80 -2.32 7.49
N CYS A 23 6.57 -2.64 8.76
CA CYS A 23 6.41 -4.01 9.26
C CYS A 23 5.13 -4.70 8.75
N GLY A 24 4.05 -3.97 8.51
CA GLY A 24 2.81 -4.49 7.94
C GLY A 24 2.81 -4.67 6.41
N ASN A 25 3.93 -4.42 5.73
CA ASN A 25 3.93 -4.23 4.27
C ASN A 25 3.40 -5.44 3.48
N SER A 26 3.75 -6.64 3.92
CA SER A 26 3.45 -7.90 3.24
C SER A 26 1.95 -8.20 3.28
N TYR A 27 1.28 -7.85 4.38
CA TYR A 27 -0.18 -7.98 4.50
C TYR A 27 -0.91 -6.99 3.59
N ALA A 28 -0.42 -5.74 3.53
CA ALA A 28 -0.99 -4.74 2.63
C ALA A 28 -0.82 -5.15 1.16
N TYR A 29 0.36 -5.62 0.75
CA TYR A 29 0.58 -6.13 -0.61
C TYR A 29 -0.40 -7.25 -0.96
N GLY A 30 -0.58 -8.25 -0.09
CA GLY A 30 -1.50 -9.35 -0.36
C GLY A 30 -2.93 -8.91 -0.68
N VAL A 31 -3.41 -7.84 -0.04
CA VAL A 31 -4.74 -7.29 -0.33
C VAL A 31 -4.73 -6.45 -1.60
N VAL A 32 -3.79 -5.53 -1.74
CA VAL A 32 -3.77 -4.59 -2.87
C VAL A 32 -3.49 -5.34 -4.18
N ASP A 33 -2.53 -6.27 -4.21
CA ASP A 33 -2.23 -7.11 -5.39
C ASP A 33 -3.44 -7.91 -5.85
N SER A 34 -4.28 -8.37 -4.92
CA SER A 34 -5.48 -9.16 -5.25
C SER A 34 -6.62 -8.34 -5.86
N GLY A 35 -6.63 -7.01 -5.65
CA GLY A 35 -7.74 -6.14 -6.03
C GLY A 35 -7.39 -5.04 -7.04
N TYR A 36 -6.11 -4.80 -7.29
CA TYR A 36 -5.65 -3.72 -8.15
C TYR A 36 -6.04 -3.93 -9.62
N ARG A 37 -6.53 -2.86 -10.25
CA ARG A 37 -6.74 -2.76 -11.70
C ARG A 37 -6.30 -1.38 -12.18
N GLU A 38 -5.90 -1.25 -13.43
CA GLU A 38 -5.45 0.04 -13.98
C GLU A 38 -6.61 1.02 -14.21
N ASP A 39 -7.82 0.49 -14.41
CA ASP A 39 -9.03 1.21 -14.80
C ASP A 39 -10.01 1.44 -13.63
N MET A 40 -9.50 1.44 -12.39
CA MET A 40 -10.32 1.66 -11.20
C MET A 40 -10.90 3.08 -11.17
N THR A 41 -12.13 3.20 -10.65
CA THR A 41 -12.62 4.52 -10.24
C THR A 41 -11.85 5.01 -9.02
N VAL A 42 -11.94 6.31 -8.76
CA VAL A 42 -11.29 6.94 -7.60
C VAL A 42 -11.81 6.32 -6.29
N GLU A 43 -13.10 6.04 -6.20
CA GLU A 43 -13.76 5.43 -5.04
C GLU A 43 -13.31 3.99 -4.82
N GLU A 44 -13.17 3.20 -5.89
CA GLU A 44 -12.65 1.83 -5.79
C GLU A 44 -11.20 1.83 -5.30
N ALA A 45 -10.39 2.77 -5.77
CA ALA A 45 -9.01 2.90 -5.35
C ALA A 45 -8.90 3.26 -3.86
N TYR A 46 -9.75 4.18 -3.38
CA TYR A 46 -9.84 4.52 -1.95
C TYR A 46 -10.25 3.30 -1.10
N GLU A 47 -11.26 2.55 -1.53
CA GLU A 47 -11.71 1.37 -0.82
C GLU A 47 -10.60 0.31 -0.73
N LEU A 48 -9.90 0.06 -1.84
CA LEU A 48 -8.80 -0.90 -1.89
C LEU A 48 -7.64 -0.49 -0.97
N GLY A 49 -7.24 0.78 -1.00
CA GLY A 49 -6.20 1.32 -0.13
C GLY A 49 -6.57 1.17 1.36
N ARG A 50 -7.80 1.57 1.72
CA ARG A 50 -8.30 1.47 3.10
C ARG A 50 -8.33 0.02 3.58
N ARG A 51 -8.81 -0.90 2.74
CA ARG A 51 -8.82 -2.34 3.05
C ARG A 51 -7.40 -2.87 3.24
N GLY A 52 -6.47 -2.52 2.37
CA GLY A 52 -5.07 -2.94 2.48
C GLY A 52 -4.45 -2.59 3.83
N ILE A 53 -4.62 -1.34 4.28
CA ILE A 53 -4.11 -0.91 5.59
C ILE A 53 -4.88 -1.59 6.74
N ALA A 54 -6.22 -1.65 6.68
CA ALA A 54 -7.01 -2.29 7.73
C ALA A 54 -6.66 -3.78 7.93
N HIS A 55 -6.35 -4.50 6.85
CA HIS A 55 -5.89 -5.88 6.95
C HIS A 55 -4.47 -5.99 7.52
N ALA A 56 -3.58 -5.05 7.17
CA ALA A 56 -2.24 -5.01 7.75
C ALA A 56 -2.28 -4.73 9.26
N THR A 57 -3.06 -3.74 9.71
CA THR A 57 -3.20 -3.42 11.14
C THR A 57 -3.86 -4.54 11.94
N HIS A 58 -4.72 -5.33 11.30
CA HIS A 58 -5.32 -6.48 11.99
C HIS A 58 -4.33 -7.63 12.25
N ARG A 59 -3.25 -7.74 11.45
CA ARG A 59 -2.31 -8.87 11.52
C ARG A 59 -0.95 -8.49 12.11
N ASP A 60 -0.48 -7.28 11.86
CA ASP A 60 0.79 -6.80 12.37
C ASP A 60 0.62 -6.01 13.68
N ALA A 61 1.23 -6.52 14.76
CA ALA A 61 1.10 -5.94 16.09
C ALA A 61 1.68 -4.52 16.22
N TYR A 62 2.57 -4.11 15.31
CA TYR A 62 3.19 -2.79 15.30
C TYR A 62 2.47 -1.78 14.38
N SER A 63 1.38 -2.20 13.73
CA SER A 63 0.56 -1.35 12.86
C SER A 63 -0.84 -1.19 13.45
N GLY A 64 -1.35 0.04 13.55
CA GLY A 64 -2.68 0.26 14.14
C GLY A 64 -3.13 1.72 14.15
N GLY A 65 -4.26 1.97 14.82
CA GLY A 65 -4.85 3.31 14.95
C GLY A 65 -5.84 3.62 13.83
N VAL A 66 -5.59 4.69 13.09
CA VAL A 66 -6.48 5.19 12.04
C VAL A 66 -5.83 5.10 10.66
N VAL A 67 -6.64 4.84 9.64
CA VAL A 67 -6.23 4.96 8.24
C VAL A 67 -6.48 6.41 7.81
N ASN A 68 -5.44 7.11 7.37
CA ASN A 68 -5.50 8.50 6.90
C ASN A 68 -5.59 8.58 5.38
#